data_AF-A0A354YX27-F1
#
_entry.id   AF-A0A354YX27-F1
#
_cell.length_a   1.000
_cell.length_b   1.000
_cell.length_c   1.000
_cell.angle_alpha   90.00
_cell.angle_beta   90.00
_cell.angle_gamma   90.00
#
_symmetry.space_group_name_H-M   'P 1'
#
loop_
_entity.id
_entity.type
_entity.pdbx_description
1 polymer ?
#
loop_
_entity_poly.entity_id
_entity_poly.type
_entity_poly.pdbx_seq_one_letter_code
_entity_poly.pdbx_strand_id
1 'polypeptide(L)'
;MNRMKNLGMGLDLLLSSSELSPRQEGEEQALRNAESLFKKALNEDEDGQLFEAYYYYRQVMDCLEPFLSLKQEAAKDLLSQACNNAAVILFENGAIKEAQAYLEKGLEANPRNQVARENLQAMDSDFKDNG
;
A
#
# COMPACT_ATOMS: atom_id res chain seq x y z
N MET A 1 45.33 25.73 30.99
CA MET A 1 45.24 24.82 29.82
C MET A 1 44.10 23.85 30.05
N ASN A 2 42.97 24.00 29.36
CA ASN A 2 42.05 22.89 29.13
C ASN A 2 41.05 23.27 28.02
N ARG A 3 41.26 22.76 26.81
CA ARG A 3 40.23 22.74 25.76
C ARG A 3 40.42 21.48 24.93
N MET A 4 39.29 20.95 24.47
CA MET A 4 39.10 19.83 23.54
C MET A 4 38.91 18.46 24.20
N LYS A 5 37.69 18.25 24.72
CA LYS A 5 36.99 16.96 24.66
C LYS A 5 35.65 17.26 23.98
N ASN A 6 35.23 16.45 23.00
CA ASN A 6 33.96 16.52 22.23
C ASN A 6 34.07 16.90 20.74
N LEU A 7 35.11 16.45 20.02
CA LEU A 7 35.14 16.55 18.54
C LEU A 7 34.81 15.21 17.82
N GLY A 8 34.50 14.14 18.56
CA GLY A 8 34.27 12.80 17.99
C GLY A 8 32.80 12.39 17.79
N MET A 9 31.83 13.06 18.42
CA MET A 9 30.43 12.58 18.42
C MET A 9 29.59 13.06 17.23
N GLY A 10 30.05 14.08 16.49
CA GLY A 10 29.29 14.66 15.39
C GLY A 10 29.33 13.85 14.10
N LEU A 11 30.43 13.14 13.84
CA LEU A 11 30.61 12.34 12.62
C LEU A 11 29.83 11.03 12.67
N ASP A 12 29.83 10.31 13.79
CA ASP A 12 29.03 9.09 13.93
C ASP A 12 27.52 9.36 13.86
N LEU A 13 27.07 10.50 14.39
CA LEU A 13 25.66 10.92 14.30
C LEU A 13 25.27 11.28 12.86
N LEU A 14 26.17 11.93 12.11
CA LEU A 14 25.96 12.26 10.69
C LEU A 14 26.03 11.03 9.78
N LEU A 15 26.95 10.09 10.04
CA LEU A 15 27.02 8.81 9.30
C LEU A 15 25.79 7.93 9.54
N SER A 16 25.29 7.87 10.78
CA SER A 16 24.06 7.11 11.08
C SER A 16 22.80 7.68 10.43
N SER A 17 22.83 8.96 10.04
CA SER A 17 21.71 9.65 9.38
C SER A 17 21.72 9.47 7.86
N SER A 18 22.83 9.02 7.27
CA SER A 18 23.01 8.90 5.82
C SER A 18 23.04 7.48 5.28
N GLU A 19 23.22 6.46 6.14
CA GLU A 19 23.28 5.06 5.73
C GLU A 19 22.00 4.34 6.14
N LEU A 20 21.00 4.34 5.24
CA LEU A 20 19.93 3.36 5.32
C LEU A 20 20.57 1.98 5.22
N SER A 21 20.17 1.05 6.09
CA SER A 21 20.59 -0.33 5.92
C SER A 21 20.13 -0.86 4.55
N PRO A 22 20.83 -1.82 3.91
CA PRO A 22 20.41 -2.38 2.62
C PRO A 22 18.97 -2.90 2.62
N ARG A 23 18.48 -3.31 3.80
CA ARG A 23 17.09 -3.68 4.03
C ARG A 23 16.14 -2.48 3.91
N GLN A 24 16.44 -1.37 4.56
CA GLN A 24 15.65 -0.14 4.46
C GLN A 24 15.71 0.50 3.08
N GLU A 25 16.86 0.44 2.40
CA GLU A 25 16.98 0.90 1.00
C GLU A 25 16.08 0.08 0.06
N GLY A 26 16.06 -1.25 0.23
CA GLY A 26 15.18 -2.13 -0.53
C GLY A 26 13.70 -1.85 -0.28
N GLU A 27 13.34 -1.57 0.98
CA GLU A 27 11.97 -1.20 1.36
C GLU A 27 11.53 0.12 0.76
N GLU A 28 12.35 1.17 0.86
CA GLU A 28 12.03 2.45 0.24
C GLU A 28 11.94 2.34 -1.28
N GLN A 29 12.80 1.52 -1.89
CA GLN A 29 12.73 1.30 -3.33
C GLN A 29 11.46 0.55 -3.73
N ALA A 30 11.04 -0.44 -2.94
CA ALA A 30 9.78 -1.13 -3.16
C ALA A 30 8.59 -0.17 -3.02
N LEU A 31 8.59 0.71 -2.02
CA LEU A 31 7.56 1.74 -1.87
C LEU A 31 7.52 2.69 -3.07
N ARG A 32 8.67 3.21 -3.52
CA ARG A 32 8.76 4.06 -4.72
C ARG A 32 8.24 3.36 -5.97
N ASN A 33 8.56 2.07 -6.13
CA ASN A 33 8.07 1.27 -7.25
C ASN A 33 6.55 1.07 -7.16
N ALA A 34 6.04 0.75 -5.97
CA ALA A 34 4.62 0.60 -5.71
C ALA A 34 3.84 1.90 -5.98
N GLU A 35 4.35 3.06 -5.56
CA GLU A 35 3.74 4.36 -5.86
C GLU A 35 3.66 4.62 -7.37
N SER A 36 4.73 4.29 -8.11
CA SER A 36 4.74 4.42 -9.56
C SER A 36 3.71 3.50 -10.23
N LEU A 37 3.59 2.26 -9.77
CA LEU A 37 2.59 1.31 -10.26
C LEU A 37 1.17 1.76 -9.92
N PHE A 38 0.95 2.24 -8.70
CA PHE A 38 -0.36 2.74 -8.26
C PHE A 38 -0.80 3.94 -9.09
N LYS A 39 0.11 4.86 -9.41
CA LYS A 39 -0.18 5.98 -10.32
C LYS A 39 -0.57 5.51 -11.71
N LYS A 40 0.10 4.48 -12.26
CA LYS A 40 -0.31 3.89 -13.54
C LYS A 40 -1.70 3.27 -13.44
N ALA A 41 -1.97 2.52 -12.37
CA ALA A 41 -3.27 1.91 -12.13
C ALA A 41 -4.40 2.95 -12.16
N LEU A 42 -4.23 4.09 -11.46
CA LEU A 42 -5.20 5.18 -11.47
C LEU A 42 -5.42 5.77 -12.86
N ASN A 43 -4.35 6.00 -13.63
CA ASN A 43 -4.49 6.53 -14.99
C ASN A 43 -5.28 5.56 -15.90
N GLU A 44 -4.97 4.26 -15.85
CA GLU A 44 -5.69 3.27 -16.65
C GLU A 44 -7.15 3.14 -16.19
N ASP A 45 -7.43 3.26 -14.88
CA ASP A 45 -8.78 3.24 -14.33
C ASP A 45 -9.60 4.45 -14.82
N GLU A 46 -9.00 5.65 -14.78
CA GLU A 46 -9.59 6.88 -15.32
C GLU A 46 -9.85 6.80 -16.83
N ASP A 47 -9.00 6.11 -17.58
CA ASP A 47 -9.15 5.86 -19.01
C ASP A 47 -10.15 4.72 -19.33
N GLY A 48 -10.70 4.04 -18.31
CA GLY A 48 -11.64 2.93 -18.45
C GLY A 48 -10.99 1.59 -18.83
N GLN A 49 -9.65 1.52 -18.78
CA GLN A 49 -8.84 0.33 -19.05
C GLN A 49 -8.77 -0.56 -17.81
N LEU A 50 -9.92 -1.11 -17.41
CA LEU A 50 -10.09 -1.80 -16.13
C LEU A 50 -9.18 -3.04 -15.96
N PHE A 51 -8.84 -3.73 -17.05
CA PHE A 51 -7.95 -4.89 -16.99
C PHE A 51 -6.50 -4.48 -16.64
N GLU A 52 -6.01 -3.43 -17.31
CA GLU A 52 -4.70 -2.84 -17.05
C GLU A 52 -4.64 -2.21 -15.66
N ALA A 53 -5.69 -1.47 -15.25
CA ALA A 53 -5.81 -0.90 -13.91
C ALA A 53 -5.72 -1.98 -12.84
N TYR A 54 -6.55 -3.04 -12.95
CA TYR A 54 -6.54 -4.16 -12.03
C TYR A 54 -5.18 -4.87 -11.99
N TYR A 55 -4.54 -5.06 -13.15
CA TYR A 55 -3.20 -5.64 -13.22
C TYR A 55 -2.19 -4.82 -12.40
N TYR A 56 -2.16 -3.50 -12.58
CA TYR A 56 -1.26 -2.63 -11.83
C TYR A 56 -1.57 -2.59 -10.33
N TYR A 57 -2.85 -2.57 -9.93
CA TYR A 57 -3.21 -2.67 -8.51
C TYR A 57 -2.70 -3.97 -7.88
N ARG A 58 -2.78 -5.11 -8.58
CA ARG A 58 -2.17 -6.35 -8.09
C ARG A 58 -0.66 -6.26 -7.97
N GLN A 59 0.03 -5.65 -8.94
CA GLN A 59 1.49 -5.47 -8.84
C GLN A 59 1.90 -4.61 -7.64
N VAL A 60 1.09 -3.60 -7.28
CA VAL A 60 1.31 -2.82 -6.03
C VAL A 60 1.27 -3.74 -4.82
N MET A 61 0.26 -4.63 -4.75
CA MET A 61 0.12 -5.57 -3.64
C MET A 61 1.31 -6.51 -3.54
N ASP A 62 1.69 -7.15 -4.66
CA ASP A 62 2.82 -8.08 -4.72
C ASP A 62 4.14 -7.38 -4.33
N CYS A 63 4.29 -6.11 -4.71
CA CYS A 63 5.48 -5.32 -4.38
C CYS A 63 5.56 -4.98 -2.89
N LEU A 64 4.43 -4.76 -2.22
CA LEU A 64 4.37 -4.33 -0.82
C LEU A 64 4.19 -5.48 0.19
N GLU A 65 3.68 -6.62 -0.24
CA GLU A 65 3.38 -7.78 0.61
C GLU A 65 4.59 -8.28 1.43
N PRO A 66 5.82 -8.36 0.89
CA PRO A 66 7.00 -8.72 1.68
C PRO A 66 7.32 -7.75 2.83
N PHE A 67 6.78 -6.53 2.77
CA PHE A 67 7.13 -5.41 3.62
C PHE A 67 6.03 -5.03 4.63
N LEU A 68 4.92 -5.77 4.67
CA LEU A 68 3.77 -5.53 5.57
C LEU A 68 4.12 -5.58 7.06
N SER A 69 5.16 -6.32 7.44
CA SER A 69 5.60 -6.46 8.84
C SER A 69 6.31 -5.21 9.39
N LEU A 70 6.48 -4.18 8.57
CA LEU A 70 7.32 -3.01 8.87
C LEU A 70 6.47 -1.80 9.29
N LYS A 71 7.08 -0.88 10.04
CA LYS A 71 6.46 0.36 10.53
C LYS A 71 6.33 1.44 9.45
N GLN A 72 6.09 1.06 8.20
CA GLN A 72 5.86 2.01 7.10
C GLN A 72 4.37 2.19 6.88
N GLU A 73 3.81 3.21 7.52
CA GLU A 73 2.38 3.53 7.38
C GLU A 73 2.01 3.86 5.93
N ALA A 74 2.89 4.54 5.18
CA ALA A 74 2.69 4.82 3.76
C ALA A 74 2.50 3.55 2.91
N ALA A 75 3.27 2.49 3.18
CA ALA A 75 3.12 1.22 2.47
C ALA A 75 1.78 0.53 2.79
N LYS A 76 1.35 0.56 4.05
CA LYS A 76 0.06 0.02 4.47
C LYS A 76 -1.11 0.79 3.88
N ASP A 77 -1.01 2.12 3.87
CA ASP A 77 -1.99 3.02 3.25
C ASP A 77 -2.13 2.72 1.76
N LEU A 78 -1.00 2.64 1.06
CA LEU A 78 -0.97 2.36 -0.37
C LEU A 78 -1.51 0.96 -0.72
N LEU A 79 -1.12 -0.05 0.06
CA LEU A 79 -1.67 -1.41 -0.09
C LEU A 79 -3.19 -1.41 0.11
N SER A 80 -3.67 -0.73 1.15
CA SER A 80 -5.10 -0.64 1.47
C SER A 80 -5.89 0.02 0.34
N GLN A 81 -5.35 1.10 -0.25
CA GLN A 81 -5.97 1.76 -1.40
C GLN A 81 -5.97 0.88 -2.65
N ALA A 82 -4.87 0.19 -2.94
CA ALA A 82 -4.79 -0.72 -4.08
C ALA A 82 -5.81 -1.87 -3.94
N CYS A 83 -5.93 -2.45 -2.74
CA CYS A 83 -6.94 -3.47 -2.43
C CYS A 83 -8.36 -2.94 -2.64
N ASN A 84 -8.65 -1.73 -2.14
CA ASN A 84 -9.95 -1.11 -2.31
C ASN A 84 -10.34 -0.94 -3.79
N ASN A 85 -9.46 -0.37 -4.61
CA ASN A 85 -9.79 -0.09 -6.00
C ASN A 85 -9.88 -1.38 -6.82
N ALA A 86 -8.99 -2.35 -6.59
CA ALA A 86 -9.10 -3.66 -7.21
C ALA A 86 -10.42 -4.38 -6.84
N ALA A 87 -10.88 -4.23 -5.59
CA ALA A 87 -12.15 -4.80 -5.15
C ALA A 87 -13.35 -4.16 -5.86
N VAL A 88 -13.35 -2.85 -6.07
CA VAL A 88 -14.41 -2.16 -6.83
C VAL A 88 -14.50 -2.73 -8.24
N ILE A 89 -13.38 -2.84 -8.95
CA ILE A 89 -13.33 -3.42 -10.30
C ILE A 89 -13.89 -4.86 -10.30
N LEU A 90 -13.48 -5.69 -9.33
CA LEU A 90 -13.95 -7.07 -9.24
C LEU A 90 -15.45 -7.16 -8.96
N PHE A 91 -15.97 -6.33 -8.07
CA PHE A 91 -17.38 -6.30 -7.72
C PHE A 91 -18.24 -5.90 -8.92
N GLU A 92 -17.85 -4.86 -9.65
CA GLU A 92 -18.53 -4.41 -10.87
C GLU A 92 -18.54 -5.50 -11.96
N ASN A 93 -17.56 -6.40 -11.95
CA ASN A 93 -17.46 -7.55 -12.84
C ASN A 93 -18.08 -8.85 -12.26
N GLY A 94 -18.80 -8.76 -11.14
CA GLY A 94 -19.51 -9.88 -10.52
C GLY A 94 -18.65 -10.84 -9.69
N ALA A 95 -17.36 -10.56 -9.51
CA ALA A 95 -16.45 -11.34 -8.67
C ALA A 95 -16.54 -10.92 -7.19
N ILE A 96 -17.73 -11.08 -6.60
CA ILE A 96 -18.09 -10.52 -5.29
C ILE A 96 -17.19 -11.08 -4.16
N LYS A 97 -16.92 -12.38 -4.17
CA LYS A 97 -16.13 -13.03 -3.10
C LYS A 97 -14.68 -12.55 -3.11
N GLU A 98 -14.11 -12.42 -4.30
CA GLU A 98 -12.76 -11.89 -4.50
C GLU A 98 -12.69 -10.41 -4.12
N ALA A 99 -13.71 -9.62 -4.44
CA ALA A 99 -13.81 -8.22 -4.02
C ALA A 99 -13.81 -8.08 -2.49
N GLN A 100 -14.64 -8.85 -1.79
CA GLN A 100 -14.68 -8.88 -0.32
C GLN A 100 -13.31 -9.25 0.28
N ALA A 101 -12.67 -10.30 -0.24
CA ALA A 101 -11.36 -10.74 0.23
C ALA A 101 -10.29 -9.64 0.06
N TYR A 102 -10.33 -8.85 -1.01
CA TYR A 102 -9.43 -7.72 -1.17
C TYR A 102 -9.72 -6.60 -0.17
N LEU A 103 -10.98 -6.26 0.07
CA LEU A 103 -11.34 -5.25 1.07
C LEU A 103 -10.90 -5.66 2.47
N GLU A 104 -11.09 -6.93 2.85
CA GLU A 104 -10.60 -7.49 4.10
C GLU A 104 -9.07 -7.37 4.20
N LYS A 105 -8.32 -7.81 3.18
CA LYS A 105 -6.84 -7.65 3.13
C LYS A 105 -6.42 -6.19 3.26
N GLY A 106 -7.13 -5.27 2.59
CA GLY A 106 -6.86 -3.83 2.66
C GLY A 106 -7.09 -3.25 4.06
N LEU A 107 -8.11 -3.72 4.76
CA LEU A 107 -8.43 -3.31 6.13
C LEU A 107 -7.52 -3.97 7.18
N GLU A 108 -7.03 -5.18 6.93
CA GLU A 108 -5.97 -5.79 7.75
C GLU A 108 -4.69 -4.95 7.72
N ALA A 109 -4.32 -4.44 6.54
CA ALA A 109 -3.17 -3.57 6.36
C ALA A 109 -3.37 -2.20 6.99
N ASN A 110 -4.51 -1.54 6.69
CA ASN A 110 -4.88 -0.26 7.27
C ASN A 110 -6.35 -0.27 7.74
N PRO A 111 -6.60 -0.53 9.04
CA PRO A 111 -7.94 -0.53 9.60
C PRO A 111 -8.65 0.83 9.56
N ARG A 112 -7.92 1.93 9.29
CA ARG A 112 -8.46 3.31 9.26
C ARG A 112 -8.94 3.72 7.87
N ASN A 113 -8.78 2.88 6.84
CA ASN A 113 -9.31 3.17 5.52
C ASN A 113 -10.84 3.12 5.54
N GLN A 114 -11.45 4.28 5.66
CA GLN A 114 -12.90 4.43 5.76
C GLN A 114 -13.60 4.01 4.46
N VAL A 115 -13.01 4.31 3.30
CA VAL A 115 -13.58 3.96 1.98
C VAL A 115 -13.65 2.45 1.81
N ALA A 116 -12.58 1.72 2.16
CA ALA A 116 -12.58 0.25 2.09
C ALA A 116 -13.64 -0.37 3.01
N ARG A 117 -13.84 0.22 4.20
CA ARG A 117 -14.88 -0.23 5.14
C ARG A 117 -16.29 -0.01 4.60
N GLU A 118 -16.54 1.16 4.04
CA GLU A 118 -17.84 1.50 3.44
C GLU A 118 -18.15 0.60 2.24
N ASN A 119 -17.17 0.35 1.38
CA ASN A 119 -17.31 -0.57 0.25
C ASN A 119 -17.64 -2.00 0.73
N LEU A 120 -16.98 -2.50 1.78
CA LEU A 120 -17.25 -3.84 2.31
C LEU A 120 -18.68 -3.94 2.87
N GLN A 121 -19.12 -2.92 3.61
CA GLN A 121 -20.48 -2.86 4.14
C GLN A 121 -21.55 -2.80 3.05
N ALA A 122 -21.29 -2.04 1.97
CA ALA A 122 -22.19 -1.97 0.82
C ALA A 122 -22.31 -3.33 0.13
N MET A 123 -21.19 -4.01 -0.14
CA MET A 123 -21.18 -5.33 -0.77
C MET A 123 -21.90 -6.40 0.07
N ASP A 124 -21.71 -6.39 1.39
CA ASP A 124 -22.41 -7.30 2.31
C ASP A 124 -23.92 -7.08 2.34
N SER A 125 -24.36 -5.86 2.09
CA SER A 125 -25.79 -5.50 2.04
C SER A 125 -26.40 -5.95 0.71
N ASP A 126 -25.74 -5.62 -0.41
CA ASP A 126 -26.15 -6.04 -1.76
C ASP A 126 -26.22 -7.56 -1.92
N PHE A 127 -25.30 -8.31 -1.28
CA PHE A 127 -25.32 -9.77 -1.32
C PHE A 127 -26.53 -10.35 -0.57
N LYS A 128 -26.96 -9.73 0.53
CA LYS A 128 -28.10 -10.19 1.32
C LYS A 128 -29.45 -9.89 0.66
N ASP A 129 -29.52 -8.82 -0.13
CA ASP A 129 -30.74 -8.41 -0.82
C ASP A 129 -30.97 -9.19 -2.13
N ASN A 130 -29.93 -9.81 -2.70
CA ASN A 130 -29.97 -10.50 -3.99
C ASN A 130 -29.73 -12.03 -3.94
N GLY A 131 -29.48 -12.61 -2.76
CA GLY A 131 -29.22 -14.05 -2.55
C GLY A 131 -30.42 -14.79 -1.97
#